data_AF-A0A4Q3YNB2-F1
#
_entry.id   AF-A0A4Q3YNB2-F1
#
_cell.length_a   1.000
_cell.length_b   1.000
_cell.length_c   1.000
_cell.angle_alpha   90.00
_cell.angle_beta   90.00
_cell.angle_gamma   90.00
#
_symmetry.space_group_name_H-M   'P 1'
#
loop_
_entity.id
_entity.type
_entity.pdbx_description
1 polymer ?
#
loop_
_entity_poly.entity_id
_entity_poly.type
_entity_poly.pdbx_seq_one_letter_code
_entity_poly.pdbx_strand_id
1 'polypeptide(L)'
;TGGHGHPAVLSGFKSQAMGDSQGGTGAYNQLVFDDAAGQARVALQHHAKQHDGTAELNLGHLRHQSDNERLRTFGFGAELKTANSAALRAGRGMLLSTDARNGGRGNLLDSREAVRQVEESHQLQVSIATLAQKHNAKLKDEVAPEELVAIRQMAHSVEVLNATAGEQQPVEAYGEPHLQLSSPAGIVATTPADAVLSAGTTSSIVAGQDINMVAQGNMSALMGGGISLFTYGKATNKEKPNQEVGIKLHAAGGKVSMQSHSGPTSFTADKKVTVASVTKSVSISAPKKHVLLTAQGAYIKLQGGNIEVHAPGNVEFKASKKELAGPVGVTSPELAMKVSELSIKRDLEIEFVDADGNALTDEPVSLRFSSGAEKSVVLDGSGKALIKNAPLGPFGAKQPRRK
;
A
#
# COMPACT_ATOMS: atom_id res chain seq x y z
N THR A 1 -26.90 -12.06 48.10
CA THR A 1 -25.88 -11.05 48.45
C THR A 1 -25.79 -10.07 47.30
N GLY A 2 -26.44 -8.91 47.43
CA GLY A 2 -26.64 -7.95 46.33
C GLY A 2 -25.37 -7.19 45.94
N GLY A 3 -25.42 -6.48 44.80
CA GLY A 3 -24.30 -5.71 44.24
C GLY A 3 -23.70 -4.64 45.16
N HIS A 4 -24.39 -4.26 46.25
CA HIS A 4 -23.91 -3.33 47.28
C HIS A 4 -23.27 -4.01 48.50
N GLY A 5 -23.38 -5.34 48.63
CA GLY A 5 -22.97 -6.10 49.81
C GLY A 5 -21.53 -6.58 49.74
N HIS A 6 -20.57 -5.66 49.86
CA HIS A 6 -19.14 -5.94 49.69
C HIS A 6 -18.27 -5.21 50.73
N PRO A 7 -18.44 -5.52 52.03
CA PRO A 7 -17.78 -4.78 53.10
C PRO A 7 -16.27 -4.80 52.92
N ALA A 8 -15.70 -3.59 52.78
CA ALA A 8 -14.27 -3.31 52.72
C ALA A 8 -13.49 -3.82 51.49
N VAL A 9 -14.15 -4.09 50.35
CA VAL A 9 -13.42 -4.41 49.10
C VAL A 9 -13.33 -3.23 48.12
N LEU A 10 -14.19 -2.21 48.24
CA LEU A 10 -14.12 -0.99 47.44
C LEU A 10 -13.43 0.13 48.21
N SER A 11 -12.45 0.77 47.59
CA SER A 11 -11.80 1.99 48.09
C SER A 11 -11.52 2.99 46.95
N GLY A 12 -11.21 4.24 47.27
CA GLY A 12 -10.85 5.25 46.26
C GLY A 12 -11.37 6.66 46.55
N PHE A 13 -11.55 7.44 45.49
CA PHE A 13 -11.98 8.85 45.54
C PHE A 13 -13.16 9.10 44.62
N LYS A 14 -14.13 9.91 45.06
CA LYS A 14 -15.23 10.40 44.23
C LYS A 14 -15.41 11.89 44.47
N SER A 15 -15.46 12.68 43.40
CA SER A 15 -15.72 14.13 43.46
C SER A 15 -16.96 14.48 42.67
N GLN A 16 -17.77 15.43 43.16
CA GLN A 16 -19.00 15.87 42.50
C GLN A 16 -18.83 17.31 42.00
N ALA A 17 -19.38 17.64 40.83
CA ALA A 17 -19.44 19.00 40.34
C ALA A 17 -20.24 19.90 41.30
N MET A 18 -19.74 21.11 41.56
CA MET A 18 -20.28 21.98 42.62
C MET A 18 -21.73 22.42 42.35
N GLY A 19 -22.07 22.76 41.11
CA GLY A 19 -23.37 23.34 40.74
C GLY A 19 -24.57 22.45 41.06
N ASP A 20 -24.39 21.14 40.98
CA ASP A 20 -25.44 20.13 41.21
C ASP A 20 -25.10 19.21 42.40
N SER A 21 -24.15 19.62 43.24
CA SER A 21 -23.61 18.78 44.31
C SER A 21 -24.66 18.39 45.35
N GLN A 22 -25.62 19.27 45.64
CA GLN A 22 -26.72 19.01 46.58
C GLN A 22 -27.66 17.89 46.10
N GLY A 23 -27.85 17.74 44.78
CA GLY A 23 -28.71 16.73 44.19
C GLY A 23 -28.01 15.40 43.93
N GLY A 24 -26.67 15.37 43.91
CA GLY A 24 -25.90 14.17 43.56
C GLY A 24 -26.03 13.72 42.09
N THR A 25 -26.76 14.47 41.26
CA THR A 25 -27.08 14.13 39.86
C THR A 25 -26.11 14.72 38.84
N GLY A 26 -25.22 15.62 39.27
CA GLY A 26 -24.26 16.31 38.41
C GLY A 26 -23.11 15.44 37.92
N ALA A 27 -22.23 16.06 37.13
CA ALA A 27 -20.98 15.44 36.71
C ALA A 27 -20.12 15.03 37.93
N TYR A 28 -19.34 13.96 37.77
CA TYR A 28 -18.43 13.50 38.82
C TYR A 28 -17.20 12.82 38.23
N ASN A 29 -16.12 12.78 39.02
CA ASN A 29 -14.97 11.93 38.75
C ASN A 29 -14.88 10.85 39.82
N GLN A 30 -14.41 9.67 39.45
CA GLN A 30 -14.11 8.62 40.42
C GLN A 30 -12.84 7.86 40.08
N LEU A 31 -12.06 7.57 41.11
CA LEU A 31 -10.99 6.58 41.12
C LEU A 31 -11.45 5.47 42.06
N VAL A 32 -11.51 4.24 41.56
CA VAL A 32 -12.00 3.07 42.32
C VAL A 32 -10.94 1.99 42.28
N PHE A 33 -10.61 1.45 43.46
CA PHE A 33 -9.92 0.19 43.66
C PHE A 33 -10.96 -0.81 44.17
N ASP A 34 -11.14 -1.92 43.46
CA ASP A 34 -11.99 -3.04 43.91
C ASP A 34 -11.06 -4.23 44.13
N ASP A 35 -10.84 -4.58 45.40
CA ASP A 35 -9.95 -5.65 45.87
C ASP A 35 -10.71 -6.96 46.12
N ALA A 36 -11.91 -7.13 45.53
CA ALA A 36 -12.64 -8.37 45.62
C ALA A 36 -11.77 -9.55 45.13
N ALA A 37 -11.70 -10.61 45.95
CA ALA A 37 -10.83 -11.76 45.69
C ALA A 37 -11.08 -12.35 44.29
N GLY A 38 -10.00 -12.48 43.50
CA GLY A 38 -10.05 -12.98 42.12
C GLY A 38 -10.69 -12.03 41.10
N GLN A 39 -11.09 -10.84 41.51
CA GLN A 39 -11.80 -9.85 40.69
C GLN A 39 -11.21 -8.44 40.85
N ALA A 40 -9.92 -8.37 41.18
CA ALA A 40 -9.25 -7.11 41.43
C ALA A 40 -9.28 -6.20 40.20
N ARG A 41 -9.54 -4.91 40.40
CA ARG A 41 -9.54 -3.90 39.34
C ARG A 41 -9.24 -2.49 39.84
N VAL A 42 -8.83 -1.64 38.91
CA VAL A 42 -8.70 -0.19 39.09
C VAL A 42 -9.50 0.51 38.00
N ALA A 43 -10.27 1.53 38.35
CA ALA A 43 -11.04 2.33 37.39
C ALA A 43 -10.84 3.83 37.66
N LEU A 44 -10.47 4.59 36.63
CA LEU A 44 -10.47 6.05 36.62
C LEU A 44 -11.52 6.53 35.63
N GLN A 45 -12.56 7.19 36.11
CA GLN A 45 -13.75 7.46 35.32
C GLN A 45 -14.21 8.90 35.50
N HIS A 46 -14.58 9.51 34.38
CA HIS A 46 -15.25 10.79 34.29
C HIS A 46 -16.67 10.60 33.75
N HIS A 47 -17.64 11.19 34.44
CA HIS A 47 -19.05 11.14 34.09
C HIS A 47 -19.56 12.58 33.93
N ALA A 48 -20.02 12.95 32.73
CA ALA A 48 -20.63 14.26 32.49
C ALA A 48 -22.04 14.38 33.10
N LYS A 49 -22.72 13.24 33.30
CA LYS A 49 -24.00 13.08 34.00
C LYS A 49 -23.97 11.80 34.83
N GLN A 50 -24.90 11.68 35.77
CA GLN A 50 -24.99 10.51 36.63
C GLN A 50 -24.93 9.18 35.85
N HIS A 51 -23.91 8.36 36.12
CA HIS A 51 -23.70 7.01 35.54
C HIS A 51 -23.50 6.93 34.01
N ASP A 52 -23.13 8.04 33.35
CA ASP A 52 -23.07 8.10 31.87
C ASP A 52 -21.81 7.45 31.24
N GLY A 53 -20.68 7.40 31.96
CA GLY A 53 -19.47 6.72 31.52
C GLY A 53 -18.79 7.42 30.34
N THR A 54 -18.63 8.74 30.45
CA THR A 54 -18.22 9.64 29.36
C THR A 54 -16.76 9.42 28.94
N ALA A 55 -15.85 9.19 29.89
CA ALA A 55 -14.46 8.83 29.61
C ALA A 55 -13.91 7.95 30.75
N GLU A 56 -13.33 6.80 30.43
CA GLU A 56 -12.95 5.79 31.40
C GLU A 56 -11.62 5.11 31.03
N LEU A 57 -10.76 4.90 32.03
CA LEU A 57 -9.65 3.96 32.02
C LEU A 57 -9.94 2.86 33.04
N ASN A 58 -10.18 1.63 32.56
CA ASN A 58 -10.53 0.49 33.39
C ASN A 58 -9.45 -0.59 33.25
N LEU A 59 -8.92 -1.10 34.36
CA LEU A 59 -7.82 -2.08 34.42
C LEU A 59 -8.19 -3.28 35.29
N GLY A 60 -7.78 -4.48 34.88
CA GLY A 60 -8.01 -5.73 35.62
C GLY A 60 -9.33 -6.39 35.23
N HIS A 61 -10.14 -6.74 36.23
CA HIS A 61 -11.43 -7.39 36.03
C HIS A 61 -12.54 -6.36 35.73
N LEU A 62 -12.86 -6.15 34.45
CA LEU A 62 -13.75 -5.08 33.98
C LEU A 62 -15.22 -5.37 34.26
N ARG A 63 -15.91 -4.43 34.90
CA ARG A 63 -17.33 -4.59 35.33
C ARG A 63 -18.07 -3.27 35.21
N HIS A 64 -19.36 -3.32 34.94
CA HIS A 64 -20.19 -2.13 35.13
C HIS A 64 -20.29 -1.81 36.62
N GLN A 65 -20.43 -0.53 36.95
CA GLN A 65 -20.58 -0.06 38.31
C GLN A 65 -21.50 1.17 38.33
N SER A 66 -22.45 1.17 39.26
CA SER A 66 -23.30 2.32 39.56
C SER A 66 -23.04 2.72 41.01
N ASP A 67 -22.25 3.78 41.20
CA ASP A 67 -21.77 4.17 42.53
C ASP A 67 -21.07 3.01 43.25
N ASN A 68 -21.52 2.58 44.43
CA ASN A 68 -20.96 1.40 45.09
C ASN A 68 -21.50 0.08 44.52
N GLU A 69 -22.47 0.07 43.61
CA GLU A 69 -23.05 -1.17 43.10
C GLU A 69 -22.14 -1.89 42.11
N ARG A 70 -21.72 -3.11 42.44
CA ARG A 70 -20.96 -4.00 41.57
C ARG A 70 -21.89 -4.73 40.59
N LEU A 71 -22.05 -4.22 39.36
CA LEU A 71 -22.89 -4.80 38.27
C LEU A 71 -22.15 -5.79 37.36
N ARG A 72 -22.75 -6.38 36.32
CA ARG A 72 -22.13 -7.47 35.54
C ARG A 72 -20.67 -7.21 35.07
N THR A 73 -19.88 -8.29 35.02
CA THR A 73 -18.59 -8.33 34.33
C THR A 73 -18.78 -8.15 32.83
N PHE A 74 -17.90 -7.39 32.18
CA PHE A 74 -17.91 -7.22 30.72
C PHE A 74 -16.57 -7.50 30.04
N GLY A 75 -15.48 -7.72 30.80
CA GLY A 75 -14.20 -8.06 30.20
C GLY A 75 -13.07 -8.22 31.22
N PHE A 76 -11.87 -8.46 30.70
CA PHE A 76 -10.63 -8.62 31.46
C PHE A 76 -9.50 -7.93 30.69
N GLY A 77 -8.61 -7.23 31.39
CA GLY A 77 -7.46 -6.54 30.78
C GLY A 77 -7.52 -5.04 30.99
N ALA A 78 -7.37 -4.27 29.91
CA ALA A 78 -7.41 -2.82 29.95
C ALA A 78 -8.43 -2.29 28.92
N GLU A 79 -9.20 -1.28 29.30
CA GLU A 79 -10.10 -0.54 28.43
C GLU A 79 -9.83 0.95 28.57
N LEU A 80 -9.63 1.62 27.44
CA LEU A 80 -9.75 3.06 27.32
C LEU A 80 -11.02 3.35 26.51
N LYS A 81 -12.00 3.98 27.13
CA LYS A 81 -13.30 4.28 26.54
C LYS A 81 -13.56 5.78 26.62
N THR A 82 -14.17 6.36 25.58
CA THR A 82 -14.66 7.74 25.59
C THR A 82 -15.83 7.89 24.64
N ALA A 83 -16.79 8.74 25.02
CA ALA A 83 -17.88 9.18 24.14
C ALA A 83 -17.43 10.27 23.14
N ASN A 84 -16.21 10.82 23.32
CA ASN A 84 -15.62 11.87 22.51
C ASN A 84 -14.38 11.38 21.77
N SER A 85 -13.67 12.27 21.09
CA SER A 85 -12.41 11.95 20.40
C SER A 85 -11.34 11.40 21.35
N ALA A 86 -10.53 10.46 20.84
CA ALA A 86 -9.33 9.96 21.50
C ALA A 86 -8.10 10.16 20.58
N ALA A 87 -6.94 10.39 21.18
CA ALA A 87 -5.67 10.44 20.45
C ALA A 87 -4.58 9.72 21.25
N LEU A 88 -3.86 8.82 20.57
CA LEU A 88 -2.63 8.21 21.07
C LEU A 88 -1.47 8.79 20.25
N ARG A 89 -0.49 9.42 20.92
CA ARG A 89 0.65 10.07 20.27
C ARG A 89 1.95 9.61 20.91
N ALA A 90 2.86 9.07 20.11
CA ALA A 90 4.17 8.63 20.57
C ALA A 90 5.26 9.14 19.61
N GLY A 91 5.92 10.25 19.98
CA GLY A 91 6.90 10.94 19.13
C GLY A 91 8.23 10.21 18.94
N ARG A 92 8.39 9.02 19.52
CA ARG A 92 9.58 8.15 19.42
C ARG A 92 9.22 6.73 18.95
N GLY A 93 8.05 6.58 18.34
CA GLY A 93 7.53 5.30 17.85
C GLY A 93 6.42 4.70 18.72
N MET A 94 5.62 3.82 18.13
CA MET A 94 4.48 3.15 18.74
C MET A 94 4.47 1.67 18.31
N LEU A 95 4.41 0.77 19.29
CA LEU A 95 4.15 -0.65 19.06
C LEU A 95 2.71 -0.96 19.47
N LEU A 96 1.90 -1.48 18.55
CA LEU A 96 0.61 -2.09 18.84
C LEU A 96 0.73 -3.60 18.59
N SER A 97 0.75 -4.37 19.67
CA SER A 97 1.06 -5.79 19.60
C SER A 97 0.10 -6.64 20.45
N THR A 98 -0.14 -7.86 20.00
CA THR A 98 -0.81 -8.93 20.78
C THR A 98 0.17 -10.04 21.21
N ASP A 99 1.46 -9.79 21.07
CA ASP A 99 2.54 -10.66 21.57
C ASP A 99 2.63 -10.54 23.09
N ALA A 100 2.55 -11.68 23.77
CA ALA A 100 2.55 -11.69 25.23
C ALA A 100 3.95 -11.40 25.80
N ARG A 101 3.97 -10.62 26.89
CA ARG A 101 5.15 -10.36 27.74
C ARG A 101 4.85 -10.83 29.16
N ASN A 102 5.24 -12.07 29.47
CA ASN A 102 4.90 -12.70 30.75
C ASN A 102 5.82 -12.22 31.88
N GLY A 103 5.22 -11.80 33.01
CA GLY A 103 5.94 -11.53 34.25
C GLY A 103 6.92 -10.36 34.20
N GLY A 104 6.63 -9.32 33.43
CA GLY A 104 7.52 -8.16 33.27
C GLY A 104 8.79 -8.45 32.46
N ARG A 105 8.80 -9.53 31.68
CA ARG A 105 9.89 -9.87 30.76
C ARG A 105 9.70 -9.17 29.42
N GLY A 106 10.73 -8.46 28.96
CA GLY A 106 10.70 -7.68 27.73
C GLY A 106 10.57 -6.19 28.00
N ASN A 107 11.21 -5.39 27.16
CA ASN A 107 11.15 -3.93 27.25
C ASN A 107 9.86 -3.40 26.59
N LEU A 108 9.55 -2.13 26.83
CA LEU A 108 8.30 -1.50 26.34
C LEU A 108 8.08 -1.66 24.83
N LEU A 109 9.16 -1.54 24.03
CA LEU A 109 9.13 -1.64 22.58
C LEU A 109 9.77 -2.94 22.06
N ASP A 110 9.83 -3.98 22.88
CA ASP A 110 10.31 -5.31 22.47
C ASP A 110 9.50 -5.83 21.27
N SER A 111 10.11 -5.76 20.09
CA SER A 111 9.48 -6.00 18.79
C SER A 111 10.07 -7.22 18.09
N ARG A 112 10.68 -8.16 18.82
CA ARG A 112 11.43 -9.30 18.26
C ARG A 112 10.64 -10.12 17.24
N GLU A 113 9.34 -10.35 17.46
CA GLU A 113 8.48 -11.09 16.53
C GLU A 113 8.24 -10.29 15.25
N ALA A 114 7.98 -8.99 15.37
CA ALA A 114 7.82 -8.08 14.24
C ALA A 114 9.12 -7.97 13.41
N VAL A 115 10.27 -7.82 14.06
CA VAL A 115 11.59 -7.81 13.41
C VAL A 115 11.76 -9.05 12.54
N ARG A 116 11.53 -10.24 13.10
CA ARG A 116 11.65 -11.50 12.35
C ARG A 116 10.71 -11.57 11.14
N GLN A 117 9.47 -11.11 11.29
CA GLN A 117 8.46 -11.08 10.21
C GLN A 117 8.86 -10.12 9.08
N VAL A 118 9.41 -8.95 9.42
CA VAL A 118 9.90 -7.97 8.43
C VAL A 118 11.16 -8.48 7.73
N GLU A 119 12.08 -9.13 8.45
CA GLU A 119 13.27 -9.78 7.88
C GLU A 119 12.90 -10.91 6.90
N GLU A 120 11.99 -11.80 7.27
CA GLU A 120 11.48 -12.86 6.40
C GLU A 120 10.83 -12.27 5.13
N SER A 121 10.05 -11.20 5.29
CA SER A 121 9.41 -10.49 4.18
C SER A 121 10.43 -9.82 3.25
N HIS A 122 11.46 -9.21 3.81
CA HIS A 122 12.56 -8.60 3.07
C HIS A 122 13.32 -9.67 2.24
N GLN A 123 13.70 -10.79 2.87
CA GLN A 123 14.38 -11.89 2.18
C GLN A 123 13.54 -12.48 1.03
N LEU A 124 12.22 -12.60 1.24
CA LEU A 124 11.30 -13.06 0.21
C LEU A 124 11.24 -12.08 -0.98
N GLN A 125 11.14 -10.77 -0.72
CA GLN A 125 11.14 -9.76 -1.78
C GLN A 125 12.44 -9.77 -2.57
N VAL A 126 13.60 -9.79 -1.90
CA VAL A 126 14.91 -9.89 -2.56
C VAL A 126 14.96 -11.12 -3.45
N SER A 127 14.60 -12.30 -2.91
CA SER A 127 14.66 -13.57 -3.65
C SER A 127 13.78 -13.55 -4.91
N ILE A 128 12.55 -13.08 -4.81
CA ILE A 128 11.62 -13.00 -5.97
C ILE A 128 12.11 -11.96 -6.97
N ALA A 129 12.56 -10.79 -6.52
CA ALA A 129 13.09 -9.75 -7.41
C ALA A 129 14.36 -10.22 -8.14
N THR A 130 15.31 -10.87 -7.45
CA THR A 130 16.49 -11.48 -8.10
C THR A 130 16.08 -12.49 -9.17
N LEU A 131 15.10 -13.36 -8.90
CA LEU A 131 14.59 -14.31 -9.89
C LEU A 131 13.93 -13.60 -11.08
N ALA A 132 13.10 -12.60 -10.83
CA ALA A 132 12.46 -11.80 -11.87
C ALA A 132 13.50 -11.16 -12.79
N GLN A 133 14.55 -10.54 -12.22
CA GLN A 133 15.62 -9.93 -13.01
C GLN A 133 16.42 -10.96 -13.81
N LYS A 134 16.75 -12.13 -13.23
CA LYS A 134 17.42 -13.23 -13.95
C LYS A 134 16.58 -13.76 -15.12
N HIS A 135 15.26 -13.66 -15.02
CA HIS A 135 14.31 -14.04 -16.08
C HIS A 135 13.91 -12.86 -16.99
N ASN A 136 14.65 -11.75 -16.95
CA ASN A 136 14.40 -10.54 -17.77
C ASN A 136 13.03 -9.89 -17.54
N ALA A 137 12.40 -10.12 -16.38
CA ALA A 137 11.15 -9.46 -15.99
C ALA A 137 11.38 -8.11 -15.27
N LYS A 138 12.55 -7.50 -15.45
CA LYS A 138 12.87 -6.17 -14.92
C LYS A 138 12.36 -5.08 -15.85
N LEU A 139 12.01 -3.93 -15.28
CA LEU A 139 11.74 -2.74 -16.08
C LEU A 139 13.03 -2.13 -16.63
N LYS A 140 12.90 -1.23 -17.60
CA LYS A 140 14.05 -0.52 -18.19
C LYS A 140 14.77 0.26 -17.09
N ASP A 141 16.10 0.18 -17.08
CA ASP A 141 16.97 0.89 -16.14
C ASP A 141 16.69 0.56 -14.65
N GLU A 142 16.05 -0.59 -14.38
CA GLU A 142 15.85 -1.10 -13.02
C GLU A 142 17.20 -1.46 -12.38
N VAL A 143 17.41 -0.92 -11.17
CA VAL A 143 18.60 -1.15 -10.34
C VAL A 143 18.64 -2.57 -9.77
N ALA A 144 19.71 -2.92 -9.06
CA ALA A 144 19.80 -4.22 -8.39
C ALA A 144 18.64 -4.41 -7.39
N PRO A 145 18.18 -5.65 -7.13
CA PRO A 145 17.05 -5.93 -6.24
C PRO A 145 17.17 -5.25 -4.87
N GLU A 146 18.34 -5.30 -4.26
CA GLU A 146 18.65 -4.71 -2.94
C GLU A 146 18.60 -3.18 -2.95
N GLU A 147 18.70 -2.55 -4.12
CA GLU A 147 18.64 -1.11 -4.29
C GLU A 147 17.23 -0.60 -4.64
N LEU A 148 16.28 -1.50 -4.92
CA LEU A 148 14.88 -1.13 -5.14
C LEU A 148 14.34 -0.44 -3.88
N VAL A 149 13.72 0.73 -4.07
CA VAL A 149 13.25 1.58 -2.95
C VAL A 149 12.35 0.78 -2.00
N ALA A 150 11.44 -0.05 -2.51
CA ALA A 150 10.57 -0.91 -1.69
C ALA A 150 11.35 -1.86 -0.77
N ILE A 151 12.35 -2.55 -1.32
CA ILE A 151 13.19 -3.52 -0.60
C ILE A 151 14.07 -2.80 0.42
N ARG A 152 14.69 -1.69 0.03
CA ARG A 152 15.48 -0.84 0.93
C ARG A 152 14.67 -0.32 2.12
N GLN A 153 13.44 0.14 1.89
CA GLN A 153 12.58 0.65 2.97
C GLN A 153 12.14 -0.47 3.92
N MET A 154 12.03 -1.71 3.43
CA MET A 154 11.79 -2.87 4.30
C MET A 154 12.99 -3.18 5.18
N ALA A 155 14.22 -3.16 4.63
CA ALA A 155 15.44 -3.31 5.42
C ALA A 155 15.62 -2.18 6.46
N HIS A 156 15.35 -0.93 6.07
CA HIS A 156 15.36 0.22 6.98
C HIS A 156 14.39 0.04 8.15
N SER A 157 13.21 -0.56 7.91
CA SER A 157 12.26 -0.84 8.99
C SER A 157 12.84 -1.79 10.04
N VAL A 158 13.66 -2.77 9.64
CA VAL A 158 14.38 -3.65 10.58
C VAL A 158 15.38 -2.87 11.44
N GLU A 159 16.14 -1.95 10.82
CA GLU A 159 17.08 -1.07 11.54
C GLU A 159 16.37 -0.19 12.56
N VAL A 160 15.22 0.39 12.18
CA VAL A 160 14.40 1.21 13.06
C VAL A 160 13.90 0.42 14.26
N LEU A 161 13.42 -0.81 14.07
CA LEU A 161 12.88 -1.65 15.14
C LEU A 161 13.96 -2.21 16.08
N ASN A 162 15.17 -2.46 15.56
CA ASN A 162 16.31 -2.99 16.33
C ASN A 162 17.12 -1.91 17.07
N ALA A 163 16.83 -0.63 16.85
CA ALA A 163 17.52 0.44 17.54
C ALA A 163 17.33 0.35 19.07
N THR A 164 18.33 0.85 19.81
CA THR A 164 18.35 0.85 21.27
C THR A 164 18.68 2.22 21.82
N ALA A 165 18.17 2.55 23.01
CA ALA A 165 18.51 3.77 23.74
C ALA A 165 18.84 3.48 25.21
N GLY A 166 19.68 4.34 25.81
CA GLY A 166 20.14 4.25 27.19
C GLY A 166 21.63 3.94 27.29
N GLU A 167 22.37 4.67 28.14
CA GLU A 167 23.84 4.55 28.24
C GLU A 167 24.29 3.34 29.07
N GLN A 168 23.57 3.03 30.15
CA GLN A 168 23.97 1.99 31.10
C GLN A 168 23.28 0.65 30.83
N GLN A 169 22.02 0.70 30.41
CA GLN A 169 21.22 -0.46 30.03
C GLN A 169 20.44 -0.11 28.76
N PRO A 170 21.05 -0.33 27.57
CA PRO A 170 20.37 -0.13 26.31
C PRO A 170 19.14 -1.04 26.23
N VAL A 171 17.99 -0.44 25.95
CA VAL A 171 16.72 -1.14 25.70
C VAL A 171 16.21 -0.78 24.32
N GLU A 172 15.38 -1.64 23.73
CA GLU A 172 14.76 -1.39 22.43
C GLU A 172 14.01 -0.05 22.45
N ALA A 173 14.38 0.80 21.50
CA ALA A 173 13.80 2.13 21.31
C ALA A 173 13.88 2.44 19.82
N TYR A 174 12.73 2.67 19.17
CA TYR A 174 12.73 2.86 17.73
C TYR A 174 13.61 4.04 17.31
N GLY A 175 14.40 3.83 16.25
CA GLY A 175 15.35 4.83 15.76
C GLY A 175 14.70 6.10 15.23
N GLU A 176 13.42 6.01 14.84
CA GLU A 176 12.61 7.12 14.33
C GLU A 176 11.12 6.92 14.69
N PRO A 177 10.25 7.94 14.50
CA PRO A 177 8.82 7.82 14.74
C PRO A 177 8.15 6.81 13.79
N HIS A 178 8.04 5.56 14.25
CA HIS A 178 7.50 4.43 13.49
C HIS A 178 6.29 3.82 14.21
N LEU A 179 5.25 3.44 13.47
CA LEU A 179 4.12 2.67 13.99
C LEU A 179 4.24 1.22 13.53
N GLN A 180 4.50 0.31 14.47
CA GLN A 180 4.57 -1.13 14.21
C GLN A 180 3.30 -1.82 14.70
N LEU A 181 2.69 -2.63 13.83
CA LEU A 181 1.61 -3.55 14.18
C LEU A 181 2.17 -4.98 14.20
N SER A 182 1.91 -5.75 15.26
CA SER A 182 2.30 -7.16 15.29
C SER A 182 1.25 -8.03 15.98
N SER A 183 1.02 -9.21 15.42
CA SER A 183 0.06 -10.17 15.96
C SER A 183 0.44 -11.58 15.49
N PRO A 184 0.60 -12.54 16.41
CA PRO A 184 0.97 -13.91 16.04
C PRO A 184 -0.17 -14.68 15.38
N ALA A 185 -1.43 -14.25 15.58
CA ALA A 185 -2.62 -14.97 15.08
C ALA A 185 -3.30 -14.29 13.88
N GLY A 186 -2.94 -13.05 13.56
CA GLY A 186 -3.45 -12.31 12.40
C GLY A 186 -3.91 -10.89 12.71
N ILE A 187 -4.15 -10.13 11.64
CA ILE A 187 -4.62 -8.74 11.67
C ILE A 187 -5.78 -8.61 10.68
N VAL A 188 -6.90 -8.05 11.13
CA VAL A 188 -8.09 -7.79 10.30
C VAL A 188 -8.51 -6.33 10.49
N ALA A 189 -8.60 -5.59 9.38
CA ALA A 189 -9.09 -4.21 9.36
C ALA A 189 -10.36 -4.14 8.51
N THR A 190 -11.48 -3.74 9.12
CA THR A 190 -12.80 -3.74 8.47
C THR A 190 -13.55 -2.43 8.71
N THR A 191 -14.29 -1.97 7.70
CA THR A 191 -15.18 -0.81 7.76
C THR A 191 -16.37 -1.03 6.84
N PRO A 192 -17.59 -0.59 7.19
CA PRO A 192 -18.75 -0.64 6.29
C PRO A 192 -18.73 0.46 5.22
N ALA A 193 -17.85 1.45 5.37
CA ALA A 193 -17.65 2.53 4.42
C ALA A 193 -16.33 2.32 3.65
N ASP A 194 -15.50 3.35 3.55
CA ASP A 194 -14.28 3.32 2.75
C ASP A 194 -13.02 3.05 3.59
N ALA A 195 -12.07 2.33 2.99
CA ALA A 195 -10.71 2.13 3.53
C ALA A 195 -9.67 2.68 2.53
N VAL A 196 -8.72 3.48 3.03
CA VAL A 196 -7.67 4.09 2.20
C VAL A 196 -6.30 3.76 2.80
N LEU A 197 -5.44 3.14 1.98
CA LEU A 197 -4.03 2.95 2.28
C LEU A 197 -3.21 3.74 1.26
N SER A 198 -2.37 4.66 1.73
CA SER A 198 -1.57 5.55 0.89
C SER A 198 -0.18 5.71 1.48
N ALA A 199 0.84 5.64 0.62
CA ALA A 199 2.22 5.93 0.96
C ALA A 199 2.80 6.93 -0.04
N GLY A 200 3.59 7.89 0.45
CA GLY A 200 4.18 8.94 -0.40
C GLY A 200 5.36 8.45 -1.26
N THR A 201 5.96 7.30 -0.93
CA THR A 201 7.16 6.77 -1.59
C THR A 201 6.92 5.38 -2.18
N THR A 202 6.60 4.38 -1.35
CA THR A 202 6.41 2.99 -1.75
C THR A 202 5.43 2.27 -0.83
N SER A 203 4.71 1.28 -1.37
CA SER A 203 3.88 0.35 -0.63
C SER A 203 4.25 -1.07 -1.05
N SER A 204 4.47 -1.94 -0.07
CA SER A 204 4.74 -3.37 -0.29
C SER A 204 3.64 -4.23 0.34
N ILE A 205 3.14 -5.22 -0.41
CA ILE A 205 2.23 -6.24 0.09
C ILE A 205 2.92 -7.58 -0.11
N VAL A 206 3.26 -8.25 0.99
CA VAL A 206 4.02 -9.50 1.00
C VAL A 206 3.25 -10.56 1.75
N ALA A 207 3.22 -11.77 1.20
CA ALA A 207 2.70 -12.95 1.87
C ALA A 207 3.66 -14.11 1.63
N GLY A 208 3.90 -14.92 2.65
CA GLY A 208 4.70 -16.15 2.51
C GLY A 208 4.03 -17.23 1.65
N GLN A 209 2.73 -17.08 1.35
CA GLN A 209 1.95 -17.98 0.49
C GLN A 209 1.17 -17.19 -0.57
N ASP A 210 -0.07 -16.79 -0.27
CA ASP A 210 -1.01 -16.26 -1.27
C ASP A 210 -1.44 -14.82 -0.96
N ILE A 211 -1.63 -14.02 -2.01
CA ILE A 211 -2.28 -12.71 -1.94
C ILE A 211 -3.57 -12.79 -2.76
N ASN A 212 -4.71 -12.55 -2.11
CA ASN A 212 -6.02 -12.56 -2.75
C ASN A 212 -6.59 -11.14 -2.81
N MET A 213 -6.98 -10.70 -4.01
CA MET A 213 -7.63 -9.41 -4.23
C MET A 213 -9.00 -9.67 -4.84
N VAL A 214 -10.06 -9.23 -4.15
CA VAL A 214 -11.44 -9.48 -4.55
C VAL A 214 -12.20 -8.16 -4.54
N ALA A 215 -12.92 -7.90 -5.63
CA ALA A 215 -13.84 -6.79 -5.75
C ALA A 215 -15.14 -7.28 -6.41
N GLN A 216 -16.29 -6.89 -5.87
CA GLN A 216 -17.58 -7.16 -6.51
C GLN A 216 -17.79 -6.28 -7.75
N GLY A 217 -17.32 -5.04 -7.69
CA GLY A 217 -17.31 -4.11 -8.79
C GLY A 217 -16.08 -4.29 -9.68
N ASN A 218 -15.26 -3.24 -9.77
CA ASN A 218 -14.08 -3.22 -10.63
C ASN A 218 -12.80 -3.27 -9.80
N MET A 219 -11.74 -3.85 -10.37
CA MET A 219 -10.37 -3.72 -9.88
C MET A 219 -9.54 -2.98 -10.94
N SER A 220 -8.87 -1.91 -10.52
CA SER A 220 -8.05 -1.06 -11.40
C SER A 220 -6.60 -1.02 -10.92
N ALA A 221 -5.65 -1.27 -11.81
CA ALA A 221 -4.21 -1.12 -11.58
C ALA A 221 -3.67 -0.07 -12.55
N LEU A 222 -3.36 1.13 -12.03
CA LEU A 222 -2.92 2.29 -12.81
C LEU A 222 -1.50 2.67 -12.42
N MET A 223 -0.55 2.55 -13.36
CA MET A 223 0.88 2.76 -13.10
C MET A 223 1.46 3.77 -14.08
N GLY A 224 2.17 4.78 -13.56
CA GLY A 224 2.83 5.80 -14.38
C GLY A 224 4.16 5.35 -14.99
N GLY A 225 4.89 4.44 -14.33
CA GLY A 225 6.22 3.99 -14.75
C GLY A 225 6.25 2.65 -15.52
N GLY A 226 5.25 1.79 -15.31
CA GLY A 226 5.19 0.47 -15.92
C GLY A 226 4.63 -0.60 -14.98
N ILE A 227 4.42 -1.80 -15.52
CA ILE A 227 3.97 -2.98 -14.77
C ILE A 227 4.90 -4.14 -15.15
N SER A 228 5.44 -4.83 -14.14
CA SER A 228 6.06 -6.15 -14.33
C SER A 228 5.22 -7.21 -13.62
N LEU A 229 4.81 -8.24 -14.35
CA LEU A 229 4.11 -9.40 -13.81
C LEU A 229 4.99 -10.63 -13.99
N PHE A 230 5.48 -11.17 -12.88
CA PHE A 230 6.39 -12.30 -12.87
C PHE A 230 5.85 -13.46 -12.04
N THR A 231 6.00 -14.66 -12.55
CA THR A 231 5.84 -15.90 -11.79
C THR A 231 6.98 -16.82 -12.16
N TYR A 232 7.62 -17.42 -11.15
CA TYR A 232 8.66 -18.42 -11.39
C TYR A 232 8.06 -19.73 -11.93
N GLY A 233 6.79 -19.98 -11.63
CA GLY A 233 6.03 -21.03 -12.26
C GLY A 233 6.55 -22.45 -12.01
N LYS A 234 7.07 -22.75 -10.81
CA LYS A 234 7.39 -24.13 -10.40
C LYS A 234 6.64 -24.51 -9.13
N ALA A 235 5.75 -25.51 -9.24
CA ALA A 235 5.10 -26.13 -8.10
C ALA A 235 6.06 -27.19 -7.57
N THR A 236 6.76 -26.87 -6.49
CA THR A 236 7.67 -27.82 -5.82
C THR A 236 7.00 -28.55 -4.66
N ASN A 237 5.90 -28.01 -4.15
CA ASN A 237 5.11 -28.64 -3.09
C ASN A 237 3.97 -29.48 -3.69
N LYS A 238 4.16 -30.81 -3.75
CA LYS A 238 3.18 -31.78 -4.27
C LYS A 238 1.92 -31.90 -3.42
N GLU A 239 1.92 -31.39 -2.20
CA GLU A 239 0.77 -31.44 -1.28
C GLU A 239 -0.21 -30.28 -1.52
N LYS A 240 0.15 -29.28 -2.34
CA LYS A 240 -0.80 -28.23 -2.72
C LYS A 240 -1.92 -28.80 -3.60
N PRO A 241 -3.20 -28.51 -3.31
CA PRO A 241 -4.31 -28.99 -4.14
C PRO A 241 -4.27 -28.42 -5.57
N ASN A 242 -3.67 -27.24 -5.75
CA ASN A 242 -3.40 -26.67 -7.06
C ASN A 242 -1.90 -26.76 -7.41
N GLN A 243 -1.58 -27.54 -8.44
CA GLN A 243 -0.24 -27.68 -9.00
C GLN A 243 -0.03 -26.82 -10.25
N GLU A 244 -1.05 -26.08 -10.70
CA GLU A 244 -0.93 -25.20 -11.84
C GLU A 244 0.01 -24.03 -11.54
N VAL A 245 0.80 -23.69 -12.54
CA VAL A 245 1.83 -22.66 -12.47
C VAL A 245 1.82 -21.82 -13.72
N GLY A 246 2.01 -20.51 -13.57
CA GLY A 246 2.00 -19.57 -14.68
C GLY A 246 1.01 -18.42 -14.48
N ILE A 247 0.64 -17.77 -15.58
CA ILE A 247 -0.28 -16.63 -15.61
C ILE A 247 -1.54 -17.05 -16.35
N LYS A 248 -2.72 -16.86 -15.73
CA LYS A 248 -4.02 -17.01 -16.37
C LYS A 248 -4.71 -15.64 -16.45
N LEU A 249 -5.07 -15.21 -17.66
CA LEU A 249 -5.84 -13.98 -17.92
C LEU A 249 -7.13 -14.36 -18.64
N HIS A 250 -8.25 -14.35 -17.91
CA HIS A 250 -9.53 -14.86 -18.40
C HIS A 250 -10.65 -13.87 -18.14
N ALA A 251 -11.53 -13.70 -19.13
CA ALA A 251 -12.83 -13.08 -18.96
C ALA A 251 -13.90 -14.14 -19.26
N ALA A 252 -14.65 -14.56 -18.24
CA ALA A 252 -15.71 -15.56 -18.40
C ALA A 252 -16.87 -15.03 -19.28
N GLY A 253 -17.16 -13.74 -19.16
CA GLY A 253 -18.00 -12.97 -20.07
C GLY A 253 -17.34 -11.64 -20.38
N GLY A 254 -17.73 -11.01 -21.49
CA GLY A 254 -17.15 -9.74 -21.94
C GLY A 254 -15.94 -9.90 -22.86
N LYS A 255 -15.20 -8.81 -23.05
CA LYS A 255 -14.09 -8.72 -24.02
C LYS A 255 -12.75 -8.65 -23.31
N VAL A 256 -11.74 -9.31 -23.86
CA VAL A 256 -10.33 -9.10 -23.50
C VAL A 256 -9.71 -8.19 -24.56
N SER A 257 -9.06 -7.11 -24.12
CA SER A 257 -8.32 -6.19 -24.99
C SER A 257 -6.93 -5.94 -24.46
N MET A 258 -5.93 -6.01 -25.34
CA MET A 258 -4.54 -5.72 -25.04
C MET A 258 -3.98 -4.85 -26.17
N GLN A 259 -3.40 -3.70 -25.81
CA GLN A 259 -2.97 -2.68 -26.76
C GLN A 259 -1.67 -2.04 -26.29
N SER A 260 -0.77 -1.77 -27.22
CA SER A 260 0.37 -0.88 -27.04
C SER A 260 0.31 0.17 -28.14
N HIS A 261 0.22 1.45 -27.78
CA HIS A 261 -0.03 2.51 -28.76
C HIS A 261 1.25 3.09 -29.37
N SER A 262 2.36 3.09 -28.62
CA SER A 262 3.63 3.68 -29.05
C SER A 262 4.78 2.66 -29.07
N GLY A 263 4.71 1.62 -28.24
CA GLY A 263 5.73 0.59 -28.14
C GLY A 263 5.40 -0.67 -28.97
N PRO A 264 6.41 -1.50 -29.28
CA PRO A 264 6.18 -2.82 -29.84
C PRO A 264 5.45 -3.73 -28.84
N THR A 265 4.70 -4.70 -29.36
CA THR A 265 4.12 -5.80 -28.57
C THR A 265 4.74 -7.11 -29.02
N SER A 266 5.17 -7.96 -28.09
CA SER A 266 5.74 -9.28 -28.37
C SER A 266 5.04 -10.37 -27.58
N PHE A 267 4.88 -11.54 -28.20
CA PHE A 267 4.38 -12.76 -27.58
C PHE A 267 5.32 -13.90 -27.92
N THR A 268 6.03 -14.42 -26.93
CA THR A 268 7.05 -15.46 -27.12
C THR A 268 6.79 -16.60 -26.17
N ALA A 269 6.86 -17.83 -26.67
CA ALA A 269 6.83 -19.04 -25.87
C ALA A 269 7.89 -20.02 -26.39
N ASP A 270 8.55 -20.73 -25.47
CA ASP A 270 9.48 -21.82 -25.79
C ASP A 270 8.75 -23.03 -26.43
N LYS A 271 7.47 -23.18 -26.09
CA LYS A 271 6.60 -24.25 -26.59
C LYS A 271 5.55 -23.70 -27.54
N LYS A 272 4.48 -24.47 -27.76
CA LYS A 272 3.38 -24.15 -28.65
C LYS A 272 2.70 -22.83 -28.28
N VAL A 273 2.54 -21.95 -29.27
CA VAL A 273 1.59 -20.83 -29.26
C VAL A 273 0.33 -21.26 -30.04
N THR A 274 -0.85 -21.02 -29.48
CA THR A 274 -2.14 -21.29 -30.15
C THR A 274 -2.96 -20.02 -30.20
N VAL A 275 -3.39 -19.63 -31.41
CA VAL A 275 -4.32 -18.52 -31.64
C VAL A 275 -5.53 -19.09 -32.36
N ALA A 276 -6.71 -18.99 -31.76
CA ALA A 276 -7.93 -19.57 -32.30
C ALA A 276 -9.15 -18.70 -31.98
N SER A 277 -10.07 -18.64 -32.95
CA SER A 277 -11.45 -18.19 -32.75
C SER A 277 -12.35 -19.41 -32.97
N VAL A 278 -13.12 -19.78 -31.96
CA VAL A 278 -13.91 -21.04 -31.99
C VAL A 278 -15.15 -20.90 -32.88
N THR A 279 -15.79 -19.73 -32.87
CA THR A 279 -17.08 -19.52 -33.55
C THR A 279 -17.05 -18.47 -34.66
N LYS A 280 -15.98 -17.67 -34.74
CA LYS A 280 -15.86 -16.55 -35.69
C LYS A 280 -14.47 -16.55 -36.33
N SER A 281 -13.97 -15.37 -36.71
CA SER A 281 -12.72 -15.20 -37.45
C SER A 281 -11.54 -14.86 -36.55
N VAL A 282 -10.34 -15.08 -37.10
CA VAL A 282 -9.09 -14.47 -36.66
C VAL A 282 -8.67 -13.46 -37.73
N SER A 283 -8.43 -12.21 -37.35
CA SER A 283 -8.01 -11.14 -38.26
C SER A 283 -6.61 -10.66 -37.88
N ILE A 284 -5.68 -10.68 -38.84
CA ILE A 284 -4.31 -10.19 -38.70
C ILE A 284 -4.08 -9.13 -39.78
N SER A 285 -3.72 -7.91 -39.37
CA SER A 285 -3.57 -6.78 -40.28
C SER A 285 -2.35 -5.94 -39.91
N ALA A 286 -1.59 -5.52 -40.92
CA ALA A 286 -0.48 -4.59 -40.79
C ALA A 286 -0.61 -3.46 -41.83
N PRO A 287 -1.51 -2.47 -41.62
CA PRO A 287 -1.95 -1.55 -42.67
C PRO A 287 -0.83 -0.72 -43.33
N LYS A 288 0.28 -0.49 -42.61
CA LYS A 288 1.36 0.42 -43.06
C LYS A 288 2.61 -0.30 -43.56
N LYS A 289 2.80 -1.60 -43.26
CA LYS A 289 4.05 -2.33 -43.52
C LYS A 289 3.78 -3.69 -44.14
N HIS A 290 3.83 -4.76 -43.35
CA HIS A 290 3.72 -6.12 -43.85
C HIS A 290 3.24 -7.09 -42.78
N VAL A 291 2.65 -8.21 -43.21
CA VAL A 291 2.49 -9.41 -42.40
C VAL A 291 3.51 -10.43 -42.90
N LEU A 292 4.32 -11.00 -42.00
CA LEU A 292 5.35 -12.00 -42.33
C LEU A 292 5.15 -13.22 -41.44
N LEU A 293 4.99 -14.39 -42.06
CA LEU A 293 4.91 -15.69 -41.40
C LEU A 293 6.13 -16.51 -41.82
N THR A 294 6.95 -16.96 -40.88
CA THR A 294 8.20 -17.68 -41.14
C THR A 294 8.25 -19.01 -40.40
N ALA A 295 8.84 -20.03 -41.04
CA ALA A 295 9.14 -21.31 -40.41
C ALA A 295 10.33 -21.98 -41.10
N GLN A 296 11.43 -22.22 -40.37
CA GLN A 296 12.62 -22.93 -40.87
C GLN A 296 13.14 -22.42 -42.24
N GLY A 297 13.09 -21.10 -42.46
CA GLY A 297 13.52 -20.47 -43.71
C GLY A 297 12.44 -20.34 -44.81
N ALA A 298 11.33 -21.07 -44.71
CA ALA A 298 10.15 -20.81 -45.54
C ALA A 298 9.37 -19.60 -45.01
N TYR A 299 8.74 -18.83 -45.90
CA TYR A 299 7.90 -17.70 -45.50
C TYR A 299 6.74 -17.40 -46.45
N ILE A 300 5.72 -16.77 -45.87
CA ILE A 300 4.64 -16.07 -46.57
C ILE A 300 4.66 -14.61 -46.13
N LYS A 301 4.72 -13.68 -47.09
CA LYS A 301 4.79 -12.25 -46.82
C LYS A 301 3.74 -11.48 -47.63
N LEU A 302 2.98 -10.63 -46.93
CA LEU A 302 1.97 -9.74 -47.50
C LEU A 302 2.49 -8.30 -47.38
N GLN A 303 2.82 -7.64 -48.50
CA GLN A 303 3.37 -6.28 -48.51
C GLN A 303 3.06 -5.54 -49.81
N GLY A 304 2.63 -4.28 -49.71
CA GLY A 304 2.50 -3.38 -50.87
C GLY A 304 1.54 -3.88 -51.95
N GLY A 305 0.51 -4.65 -51.58
CA GLY A 305 -0.40 -5.31 -52.51
C GLY A 305 0.09 -6.66 -53.06
N ASN A 306 1.33 -7.07 -52.75
CA ASN A 306 1.92 -8.31 -53.21
C ASN A 306 1.80 -9.44 -52.17
N ILE A 307 1.80 -10.68 -52.67
CA ILE A 307 1.91 -11.91 -51.90
C ILE A 307 3.20 -12.63 -52.34
N GLU A 308 4.16 -12.79 -51.42
CA GLU A 308 5.40 -13.53 -51.64
C GLU A 308 5.31 -14.89 -50.91
N VAL A 309 5.51 -16.00 -51.64
CA VAL A 309 5.55 -17.37 -51.07
C VAL A 309 6.88 -18.01 -51.46
N HIS A 310 7.79 -18.13 -50.51
CA HIS A 310 9.16 -18.61 -50.75
C HIS A 310 9.49 -19.75 -49.79
N ALA A 311 10.19 -20.77 -50.28
CA ALA A 311 10.72 -21.86 -49.46
C ALA A 311 12.09 -22.32 -50.01
N PRO A 312 13.03 -22.74 -49.15
CA PRO A 312 14.29 -23.35 -49.58
C PRO A 312 14.10 -24.75 -50.19
N GLY A 313 12.98 -25.40 -49.89
CA GLY A 313 12.54 -26.66 -50.51
C GLY A 313 11.42 -26.44 -51.53
N ASN A 314 10.61 -27.49 -51.75
CA ASN A 314 9.49 -27.44 -52.69
C ASN A 314 8.30 -26.64 -52.12
N VAL A 315 7.62 -25.88 -52.99
CA VAL A 315 6.31 -25.28 -52.70
C VAL A 315 5.24 -26.10 -53.43
N GLU A 316 4.45 -26.89 -52.69
CA GLU A 316 3.39 -27.72 -53.25
C GLU A 316 2.00 -27.09 -53.11
N PHE A 317 1.25 -27.00 -54.22
CA PHE A 317 -0.14 -26.54 -54.23
C PHE A 317 -1.08 -27.69 -54.59
N LYS A 318 -1.78 -28.23 -53.59
CA LYS A 318 -2.77 -29.32 -53.74
C LYS A 318 -4.19 -28.74 -53.70
N ALA A 319 -4.89 -28.75 -54.83
CA ALA A 319 -6.25 -28.21 -54.97
C ALA A 319 -7.03 -28.92 -56.08
N SER A 320 -8.36 -29.03 -55.95
CA SER A 320 -9.25 -29.57 -56.99
C SER A 320 -9.43 -28.64 -58.19
N LYS A 321 -9.27 -27.32 -58.01
CA LYS A 321 -9.30 -26.28 -59.06
C LYS A 321 -8.21 -25.24 -58.78
N LYS A 322 -7.54 -24.75 -59.82
CA LYS A 322 -6.60 -23.63 -59.78
C LYS A 322 -7.06 -22.58 -60.79
N GLU A 323 -7.34 -21.37 -60.32
CA GLU A 323 -7.79 -20.26 -61.16
C GLU A 323 -7.00 -19.01 -60.75
N LEU A 324 -6.36 -18.36 -61.72
CA LEU A 324 -5.57 -17.15 -61.52
C LEU A 324 -6.24 -16.01 -62.31
N ALA A 325 -7.06 -15.22 -61.62
CA ALA A 325 -7.79 -14.09 -62.19
C ALA A 325 -7.05 -12.76 -61.97
N GLY A 326 -7.63 -11.66 -62.46
CA GLY A 326 -7.12 -10.30 -62.25
C GLY A 326 -7.16 -9.82 -60.79
N PRO A 327 -6.55 -8.67 -60.47
CA PRO A 327 -6.41 -8.18 -59.11
C PRO A 327 -7.74 -7.75 -58.47
N VAL A 328 -7.89 -8.01 -57.15
CA VAL A 328 -9.03 -7.57 -56.31
C VAL A 328 -8.47 -7.04 -54.98
N GLY A 329 -9.02 -5.95 -54.46
CA GLY A 329 -8.60 -5.32 -53.20
C GLY A 329 -9.65 -5.42 -52.09
N VAL A 330 -9.20 -5.40 -50.82
CA VAL A 330 -10.06 -5.35 -49.63
C VAL A 330 -9.60 -4.19 -48.73
N THR A 331 -10.53 -3.38 -48.25
CA THR A 331 -10.26 -2.28 -47.32
C THR A 331 -9.95 -2.81 -45.92
N SER A 332 -8.87 -2.32 -45.32
CA SER A 332 -8.51 -2.65 -43.93
C SER A 332 -9.24 -1.72 -42.94
N PRO A 333 -9.70 -2.23 -41.78
CA PRO A 333 -10.34 -1.39 -40.77
C PRO A 333 -9.36 -0.35 -40.21
N GLU A 334 -9.85 0.87 -40.03
CA GLU A 334 -9.09 1.96 -39.40
C GLU A 334 -8.98 1.72 -37.90
N LEU A 335 -7.75 1.54 -37.40
CA LEU A 335 -7.46 1.48 -35.97
C LEU A 335 -7.19 2.90 -35.49
N ALA A 336 -8.14 3.49 -34.76
CA ALA A 336 -7.98 4.83 -34.20
C ALA A 336 -6.80 4.89 -33.22
N MET A 337 -5.76 5.66 -33.56
CA MET A 337 -4.57 5.90 -32.75
C MET A 337 -4.62 7.34 -32.20
N LYS A 338 -5.17 7.54 -31.00
CA LYS A 338 -4.96 8.78 -30.25
C LYS A 338 -4.15 8.48 -29.01
N VAL A 339 -2.86 8.79 -29.06
CA VAL A 339 -1.98 8.81 -27.88
C VAL A 339 -2.11 10.19 -27.26
N SER A 340 -2.55 10.25 -26.01
CA SER A 340 -2.44 11.44 -25.17
C SER A 340 -1.40 11.18 -24.09
N GLU A 341 -0.41 12.06 -23.95
CA GLU A 341 0.58 11.97 -22.87
C GLU A 341 -0.07 12.28 -21.52
N LEU A 342 0.28 11.50 -20.49
CA LEU A 342 -0.15 11.75 -19.13
C LEU A 342 0.55 13.01 -18.60
N SER A 343 -0.15 14.14 -18.62
CA SER A 343 0.30 15.40 -18.01
C SER A 343 -0.42 15.64 -16.70
N ILE A 344 0.07 15.05 -15.61
CA ILE A 344 -0.40 15.42 -14.27
C ILE A 344 0.17 16.81 -13.97
N LYS A 345 -0.60 17.84 -14.30
CA LYS A 345 -0.25 19.23 -13.97
C LYS A 345 -0.48 19.46 -12.48
N ARG A 346 0.60 19.73 -11.76
CA ARG A 346 0.54 20.18 -10.36
C ARG A 346 1.24 21.52 -10.29
N ASP A 347 0.48 22.56 -10.00
CA ASP A 347 1.04 23.88 -9.79
C ASP A 347 1.37 24.01 -8.30
N LEU A 348 2.56 24.55 -8.00
CA LEU A 348 3.07 24.74 -6.64
C LEU A 348 3.11 26.23 -6.34
N GLU A 349 2.37 26.69 -5.34
CA GLU A 349 2.50 28.05 -4.80
C GLU A 349 3.59 28.05 -3.73
N ILE A 350 4.49 29.02 -3.79
CA ILE A 350 5.48 29.30 -2.75
C ILE A 350 5.24 30.68 -2.17
N GLU A 351 5.49 30.82 -0.88
CA GLU A 351 5.48 32.10 -0.17
C GLU A 351 6.82 32.27 0.54
N PHE A 352 7.43 33.44 0.38
CA PHE A 352 8.73 33.79 0.91
C PHE A 352 8.66 35.11 1.68
N VAL A 353 8.99 35.03 2.96
CA VAL A 353 9.05 36.16 3.89
C VAL A 353 10.44 36.24 4.52
N ASP A 354 10.88 37.44 4.91
CA ASP A 354 12.12 37.61 5.66
C ASP A 354 11.98 37.24 7.15
N ALA A 355 13.08 37.39 7.90
CA ALA A 355 13.14 37.07 9.32
C ALA A 355 12.16 37.88 10.19
N ASP A 356 11.71 39.04 9.69
CA ASP A 356 10.76 39.93 10.35
C ASP A 356 9.31 39.72 9.86
N GLY A 357 9.10 38.77 8.94
CA GLY A 357 7.81 38.42 8.37
C GLY A 357 7.35 39.33 7.22
N ASN A 358 8.23 40.17 6.66
CA ASN A 358 7.88 41.01 5.53
C ASN A 358 7.92 40.22 4.23
N ALA A 359 6.89 40.44 3.39
CA ALA A 359 6.81 39.86 2.05
C ALA A 359 7.91 40.43 1.15
N LEU A 360 8.59 39.54 0.42
CA LEU A 360 9.64 39.93 -0.51
C LEU A 360 9.08 40.14 -1.91
N THR A 361 9.16 41.37 -2.41
CA THR A 361 8.59 41.75 -3.72
C THR A 361 9.66 41.75 -4.81
N ASP A 362 9.31 41.24 -5.99
CA ASP A 362 10.15 41.23 -7.20
C ASP A 362 11.50 40.50 -7.04
N GLU A 363 11.60 39.62 -6.03
CA GLU A 363 12.82 38.86 -5.78
C GLU A 363 12.79 37.49 -6.50
N PRO A 364 13.87 37.08 -7.20
CA PRO A 364 13.96 35.76 -7.80
C PRO A 364 14.28 34.69 -6.75
N VAL A 365 13.47 33.64 -6.72
CA VAL A 365 13.68 32.43 -5.91
C VAL A 365 13.94 31.25 -6.83
N SER A 366 15.00 30.48 -6.55
CA SER A 366 15.31 29.25 -7.27
C SER A 366 15.00 28.03 -6.42
N LEU A 367 14.29 27.07 -6.99
CA LEU A 367 13.87 25.83 -6.35
C LEU A 367 14.58 24.66 -6.98
N ARG A 368 15.24 23.87 -6.16
CA ARG A 368 15.92 22.63 -6.55
C ARG A 368 15.12 21.45 -6.02
N PHE A 369 14.56 20.67 -6.93
CA PHE A 369 13.79 19.47 -6.61
C PHE A 369 14.71 18.27 -6.40
N SER A 370 14.27 17.28 -5.63
CA SER A 370 15.02 16.03 -5.39
C SER A 370 15.31 15.24 -6.66
N SER A 371 14.56 15.47 -7.74
CA SER A 371 14.81 14.93 -9.08
C SER A 371 16.02 15.55 -9.79
N GLY A 372 16.62 16.59 -9.24
CA GLY A 372 17.70 17.36 -9.86
C GLY A 372 17.22 18.52 -10.75
N ALA A 373 15.91 18.63 -11.00
CA ALA A 373 15.34 19.75 -11.74
C ALA A 373 15.44 21.07 -10.93
N GLU A 374 15.73 22.17 -11.61
CA GLU A 374 15.76 23.51 -11.03
C GLU A 374 14.74 24.41 -11.73
N LYS A 375 13.95 25.16 -10.97
CA LYS A 375 13.02 26.17 -11.49
C LYS A 375 13.18 27.48 -10.73
N SER A 376 13.29 28.58 -11.48
CA SER A 376 13.32 29.94 -10.92
C SER A 376 12.01 30.64 -11.17
N VAL A 377 11.52 31.36 -10.16
CA VAL A 377 10.33 32.20 -10.20
C VAL A 377 10.59 33.53 -9.51
N VAL A 378 9.86 34.57 -9.89
CA VAL A 378 9.92 35.89 -9.25
C VAL A 378 8.70 36.05 -8.36
N LEU A 379 8.91 36.51 -7.13
CA LEU A 379 7.85 36.75 -6.17
C LEU A 379 7.03 37.98 -6.56
N ASP A 380 5.72 37.91 -6.37
CA ASP A 380 4.81 39.04 -6.52
C ASP A 380 4.87 40.01 -5.33
N GLY A 381 4.07 41.08 -5.36
CA GLY A 381 3.98 42.07 -4.28
C GLY A 381 3.51 41.55 -2.93
N SER A 382 3.10 40.28 -2.85
CA SER A 382 2.74 39.59 -1.61
C SER A 382 3.76 38.53 -1.18
N GLY A 383 4.92 38.46 -1.84
CA GLY A 383 5.94 37.47 -1.52
C GLY A 383 5.61 36.07 -2.05
N LYS A 384 4.71 35.96 -3.02
CA LYS A 384 4.23 34.67 -3.54
C LYS A 384 4.65 34.41 -4.98
N ALA A 385 4.80 33.16 -5.35
CA ALA A 385 4.99 32.77 -6.75
C ALA A 385 4.37 31.40 -7.06
N LEU A 386 3.88 31.24 -8.29
CA LEU A 386 3.30 29.99 -8.78
C LEU A 386 4.25 29.29 -9.76
N ILE A 387 4.58 28.04 -9.48
CA ILE A 387 5.38 27.18 -10.36
C ILE A 387 4.45 26.17 -11.03
N LYS A 388 4.27 26.35 -12.33
CA LYS A 388 3.47 25.41 -13.11
C LYS A 388 4.21 24.09 -13.32
N ASN A 389 3.48 22.99 -13.21
CA ASN A 389 4.00 21.63 -13.39
C ASN A 389 5.27 21.37 -12.55
N ALA A 390 5.16 21.52 -11.23
CA ALA A 390 6.24 21.24 -10.29
C ALA A 390 6.53 19.72 -10.21
N PRO A 391 7.81 19.28 -10.23
CA PRO A 391 8.20 17.89 -10.01
C PRO A 391 7.76 17.34 -8.65
N LEU A 392 7.56 16.02 -8.56
CA LEU A 392 7.26 15.32 -7.30
C LEU A 392 8.49 15.21 -6.40
N GLY A 393 8.27 15.27 -5.09
CA GLY A 393 9.31 15.10 -4.06
C GLY A 393 9.63 16.39 -3.30
N PRO A 394 10.47 16.32 -2.26
CA PRO A 394 10.91 17.49 -1.52
C PRO A 394 11.73 18.41 -2.43
N PHE A 395 11.66 19.71 -2.16
CA PHE A 395 12.46 20.72 -2.84
C PHE A 395 13.17 21.60 -1.81
N GLY A 396 14.37 22.07 -2.17
CA GLY A 396 15.06 23.12 -1.46
C GLY A 396 14.88 24.43 -2.20
N ALA A 397 14.64 25.52 -1.47
CA ALA A 397 14.57 26.85 -2.03
C ALA A 397 15.85 27.62 -1.69
N LYS A 398 16.41 28.30 -2.69
CA LYS A 398 17.59 29.14 -2.53
C LYS A 398 17.28 30.54 -3.04
N GLN A 399 17.42 31.50 -2.14
CA GLN A 399 17.42 32.91 -2.46
C GLN A 399 18.86 33.33 -2.79
N PRO A 400 19.11 34.08 -3.88
CA PRO A 400 20.40 34.70 -4.11
C PRO A 400 20.71 35.69 -2.98
N ARG A 401 21.95 35.68 -2.47
CA ARG A 401 22.37 36.58 -1.38
C ARG A 401 22.11 38.03 -1.78
N ARG A 402 21.42 38.78 -0.92
CA ARG A 402 21.38 40.24 -0.94
C ARG A 402 22.82 40.75 -0.89
N LYS A 403 23.17 41.66 -1.80
CA LYS A 403 24.42 42.42 -1.71
C LYS A 403 24.26 43.57 -0.72
#